data_AF-A0A7W0API9-F1
#
_entry.id   AF-A0A7W0API9-F1
#
_cell.length_a   1.000
_cell.length_b   1.000
_cell.length_c   1.000
_cell.angle_alpha   90.00
_cell.angle_beta   90.00
_cell.angle_gamma   90.00
#
_symmetry.space_group_name_H-M   'P 1'
#
loop_
_entity.id
_entity.type
_entity.pdbx_description
1 polymer ?
#
loop_
_entity_poly.entity_id
_entity_poly.type
_entity_poly.pdbx_seq_one_letter_code
_entity_poly.pdbx_strand_id
1 'polypeptide(L)'
;MSERDVTLRRLNLIRGVAIADFLLLVVLLIAAVTDAEGLVSVLGPIHGVGFLALLGLCAHGASEERWGWWFPALVVVTLGPLGSLIGDVRIRRGLRA
;
A
#
# COMPACT_ATOMS: atom_id res chain seq x y z
N MET A 1 25.42 1.60 -0.01
CA MET A 1 24.27 0.76 0.39
C MET A 1 24.07 -0.28 -0.69
N SER A 2 23.80 -1.54 -0.35
CA SER A 2 23.53 -2.56 -1.36
C SER A 2 22.14 -2.32 -2.00
N GLU A 3 21.93 -2.81 -3.23
CA GLU A 3 20.61 -2.78 -3.88
C GLU A 3 19.53 -3.47 -3.03
N ARG A 4 19.94 -4.48 -2.26
CA ARG A 4 19.10 -5.16 -1.28
C ARG A 4 18.66 -4.22 -0.17
N ASP A 5 19.56 -3.41 0.39
CA ASP A 5 19.23 -2.47 1.48
C ASP A 5 18.26 -1.38 1.00
N VAL A 6 18.48 -0.87 -0.22
CA VAL A 6 17.57 0.11 -0.84
C VAL A 6 16.18 -0.49 -1.01
N THR A 7 16.10 -1.71 -1.54
CA THR A 7 14.84 -2.42 -1.75
C THR A 7 14.11 -2.69 -0.44
N LEU A 8 14.82 -3.17 0.59
CA LEU A 8 14.24 -3.39 1.91
C LEU A 8 13.73 -2.10 2.56
N ARG A 9 14.45 -0.99 2.40
CA ARG A 9 14.02 0.32 2.90
C ARG A 9 12.73 0.79 2.21
N ARG A 10 12.63 0.63 0.88
CA ARG A 10 11.40 0.93 0.13
C ARG A 10 10.23 0.05 0.56
N LEU A 11 10.47 -1.24 0.73
CA LEU A 11 9.46 -2.18 1.22
C LEU A 11 9.01 -1.85 2.66
N ASN A 12 9.92 -1.37 3.52
CA ASN A 12 9.56 -0.89 4.87
C ASN A 12 8.67 0.35 4.81
N LEU A 13 8.96 1.29 3.91
CA LEU A 13 8.11 2.46 3.68
C LEU A 13 6.73 2.04 3.17
N ILE A 14 6.65 1.20 2.14
CA ILE A 14 5.38 0.68 1.60
C ILE A 14 4.58 0.00 2.70
N ARG A 15 5.20 -0.86 3.52
CA ARG A 15 4.52 -1.52 4.63
C ARG A 15 3.98 -0.53 5.67
N GLY A 16 4.75 0.49 6.03
CA GLY A 16 4.30 1.53 6.97
C GLY A 16 3.09 2.30 6.45
N VAL A 17 3.16 2.76 5.20
CA VAL A 17 2.04 3.44 4.54
C VAL A 17 0.83 2.51 4.42
N ALA A 18 1.04 1.24 4.04
CA ALA A 18 -0.01 0.24 3.93
C ALA A 18 -0.75 0.01 5.24
N ILE A 19 -0.03 -0.12 6.36
CA ILE A 19 -0.65 -0.32 7.67
C ILE A 19 -1.49 0.91 8.06
N ALA A 20 -0.95 2.12 7.88
CA ALA A 20 -1.67 3.35 8.17
C ALA A 20 -2.94 3.48 7.30
N ASP A 21 -2.81 3.22 6.00
CA ASP A 21 -3.92 3.29 5.04
C ASP A 21 -4.97 2.20 5.29
N PHE A 22 -4.55 0.99 5.69
CA PHE A 22 -5.46 -0.08 6.10
C PHE A 22 -6.27 0.29 7.35
N LEU A 23 -5.62 0.83 8.37
CA LEU A 23 -6.32 1.28 9.59
C LEU A 23 -7.33 2.38 9.27
N LEU A 24 -6.94 3.32 8.42
CA LEU A 24 -7.83 4.37 7.94
C LEU A 24 -9.02 3.80 7.16
N LEU A 25 -8.79 2.83 6.26
CA LEU A 25 -9.84 2.13 5.55
C LEU A 25 -10.82 1.43 6.51
N VAL A 26 -10.33 0.76 7.55
CA VAL A 26 -11.19 0.12 8.56
C VAL A 26 -12.11 1.16 9.24
N VAL A 27 -11.56 2.31 9.65
CA VAL A 27 -12.36 3.38 10.26
C VAL A 27 -13.38 3.94 9.26
N LEU A 28 -12.97 4.15 8.00
CA LEU A 28 -13.84 4.64 6.94
C LEU A 28 -15.00 3.68 6.66
N LEU A 29 -14.74 2.36 6.65
CA LEU A 29 -15.77 1.34 6.46
C LEU A 29 -16.77 1.33 7.63
N ILE A 30 -16.29 1.45 8.87
CA ILE A 30 -17.16 1.58 10.06
C ILE A 30 -18.03 2.83 9.92
N ALA A 31 -17.43 3.98 9.62
CA ALA A 31 -18.15 5.24 9.44
C ALA A 31 -19.22 5.15 8.34
N ALA A 32 -18.91 4.47 7.23
CA ALA A 32 -19.83 4.28 6.12
C ALA A 32 -21.03 3.39 6.50
N VAL A 33 -20.83 2.32 7.28
CA VAL A 33 -21.93 1.43 7.70
C VAL A 33 -22.74 1.96 8.89
N THR A 34 -22.25 2.99 9.59
CA THR A 34 -22.97 3.68 10.66
C THR A 34 -23.53 5.03 10.23
N ASP A 35 -23.62 5.30 8.91
CA ASP A 35 -24.13 6.54 8.32
C ASP A 35 -23.47 7.83 8.87
N ALA A 36 -22.18 7.75 9.23
CA ALA A 36 -21.41 8.88 9.74
C ALA A 36 -20.83 9.72 8.59
N GLU A 37 -21.71 10.33 7.78
CA GLU A 37 -21.37 11.05 6.55
C GLU A 37 -20.28 12.11 6.73
N GLY A 38 -20.31 12.84 7.85
CA GLY A 38 -19.29 13.83 8.19
C GLY A 38 -17.88 13.21 8.28
N LEU A 39 -17.77 12.02 8.87
CA LEU A 39 -16.49 11.31 8.97
C LEU A 39 -16.05 10.75 7.62
N VAL A 40 -16.98 10.22 6.83
CA VAL A 40 -16.71 9.71 5.47
C VAL A 40 -16.19 10.83 4.56
N SER A 41 -16.78 12.03 4.63
CA SER A 41 -16.38 13.16 3.79
C SER A 41 -14.95 13.66 4.07
N VAL A 42 -14.43 13.44 5.28
CA VAL A 42 -13.07 13.81 5.66
C VAL A 42 -12.10 12.65 5.45
N LEU A 43 -12.42 11.46 5.97
CA LEU A 43 -11.53 10.31 5.95
C LEU A 43 -11.42 9.67 4.54
N GLY A 44 -12.48 9.77 3.73
CA GLY A 44 -12.51 9.24 2.37
C GLY A 44 -11.41 9.84 1.48
N PRO A 45 -11.32 11.17 1.36
CA PRO A 45 -10.23 11.82 0.63
C PRO A 45 -8.83 11.51 1.19
N ILE A 46 -8.68 11.45 2.52
CA ILE A 46 -7.39 11.10 3.15
C ILE A 46 -6.96 9.68 2.76
N HIS A 47 -7.90 8.73 2.79
CA HIS A 47 -7.66 7.36 2.34
C HIS A 47 -7.35 7.29 0.85
N GLY A 48 -8.10 8.04 0.02
CA GLY A 48 -7.83 8.13 -1.42
C GLY A 48 -6.42 8.63 -1.73
N VAL A 49 -5.92 9.62 -0.99
CA VAL A 49 -4.53 10.09 -1.11
C VAL A 49 -3.54 9.01 -0.65
N GLY A 50 -3.82 8.33 0.47
CA GLY A 50 -3.03 7.20 0.96
C GLY A 50 -2.91 6.08 -0.08
N PHE A 51 -4.02 5.69 -0.68
CA PHE A 51 -4.09 4.72 -1.78
C PHE A 51 -3.23 5.14 -2.97
N LEU A 52 -3.35 6.39 -3.45
CA LEU A 52 -2.56 6.88 -4.58
C LEU A 52 -1.06 6.92 -4.27
N ALA A 53 -0.69 7.31 -3.05
CA ALA A 53 0.70 7.27 -2.59
C ALA A 53 1.24 5.83 -2.58
N LEU A 54 0.46 4.88 -2.07
CA LEU A 54 0.82 3.46 -2.02
C LEU A 54 1.01 2.87 -3.42
N LEU A 55 0.08 3.16 -4.33
CA LEU A 55 0.14 2.77 -5.73
C LEU A 55 1.37 3.38 -6.42
N GLY A 56 1.62 4.67 -6.22
CA GLY A 56 2.77 5.38 -6.75
C GLY A 56 4.09 4.79 -6.29
N LEU A 57 4.24 4.47 -5.00
CA LEU A 57 5.43 3.81 -4.45
C LEU A 57 5.66 2.42 -5.08
N CYS A 58 4.60 1.63 -5.24
CA CYS A 58 4.68 0.31 -5.87
C CYS A 58 5.02 0.40 -7.36
N ALA A 59 4.39 1.32 -8.09
CA ALA A 59 4.67 1.56 -9.50
C ALA A 59 6.10 2.08 -9.71
N HIS A 60 6.56 3.00 -8.86
CA HIS A 60 7.90 3.55 -8.94
C HIS A 60 8.98 2.48 -8.73
N GLY A 61 8.82 1.59 -7.74
CA GLY A 61 9.77 0.48 -7.60
C GLY A 61 9.70 -0.54 -8.74
N ALA A 62 8.55 -0.70 -9.40
CA ALA A 62 8.44 -1.53 -10.60
C ALA A 62 9.14 -0.89 -11.81
N SER A 63 9.06 0.43 -11.95
CA SER A 63 9.77 1.18 -13.00
C SER A 63 11.30 1.16 -12.84
N GLU A 64 11.78 0.93 -11.62
CA GLU A 64 13.21 0.71 -11.32
C GLU A 64 13.61 -0.78 -11.34
N GLU A 65 12.75 -1.66 -11.88
CA GLU A 65 13.00 -3.11 -12.00
C GLU A 65 13.24 -3.83 -10.65
N ARG A 66 12.88 -3.21 -9.52
CA ARG A 66 13.04 -3.82 -8.18
C ARG A 66 12.06 -4.95 -7.93
N TRP A 67 10.93 -4.92 -8.62
CA TRP A 67 9.89 -5.95 -8.65
C TRP A 67 9.04 -5.79 -9.92
N GLY A 68 8.22 -6.79 -10.24
CA GLY A 68 7.39 -6.74 -11.44
C GLY A 68 6.15 -5.85 -11.30
N TRP A 69 5.62 -5.41 -12.43
CA TRP A 69 4.35 -4.66 -12.56
C TRP A 69 3.12 -5.39 -12.01
N TRP A 70 3.23 -6.69 -11.71
CA TRP A 70 2.20 -7.43 -10.99
C TRP A 70 1.93 -6.84 -9.59
N PHE A 71 2.92 -6.20 -8.95
CA PHE A 71 2.75 -5.66 -7.60
C PHE A 71 1.80 -4.45 -7.55
N PRO A 72 2.01 -3.36 -8.32
CA PRO A 72 1.02 -2.28 -8.39
C PRO A 72 -0.34 -2.76 -8.95
N ALA A 73 -0.38 -3.73 -9.87
CA ALA A 73 -1.64 -4.31 -10.32
C ALA A 73 -2.42 -4.98 -9.16
N LEU A 74 -1.71 -5.70 -8.29
CA LEU A 74 -2.30 -6.31 -7.09
C LEU A 74 -2.85 -5.24 -6.13
N VAL A 75 -2.15 -4.13 -5.95
CA VAL A 75 -2.61 -2.98 -5.14
C VAL A 75 -3.94 -2.45 -5.68
N VAL A 76 -4.08 -2.27 -7.00
CA VAL A 76 -5.35 -1.80 -7.60
C VAL A 76 -6.50 -2.78 -7.37
N VAL A 77 -6.28 -4.07 -7.63
CA VAL A 77 -7.35 -5.09 -7.58
C VAL A 77 -7.86 -5.37 -6.15
N THR A 78 -7.02 -5.16 -5.15
CA THR A 78 -7.32 -5.51 -3.74
C THR A 78 -7.66 -4.29 -2.88
N LEU A 79 -7.97 -3.15 -3.52
CA LEU A 79 -8.29 -1.88 -2.85
C LEU A 79 -7.14 -1.28 -2.03
N GLY A 80 -5.90 -1.54 -2.41
CA GLY A 80 -4.72 -0.83 -1.92
C GLY A 80 -3.93 -1.59 -0.86
N PRO A 81 -4.29 -1.45 0.44
CA PRO A 81 -3.45 -1.93 1.53
C PRO A 81 -3.25 -3.44 1.51
N LEU A 82 -4.29 -4.22 1.20
CA LEU A 82 -4.19 -5.68 1.22
C LEU A 82 -3.17 -6.21 0.21
N GLY A 83 -3.24 -5.75 -1.04
CA GLY A 83 -2.33 -6.15 -2.10
C GLY A 83 -0.90 -5.68 -1.84
N SER A 84 -0.75 -4.49 -1.25
CA SER A 84 0.57 -3.97 -0.89
C SER A 84 1.29 -4.86 0.13
N LEU A 85 0.58 -5.36 1.15
CA LEU A 85 1.11 -6.25 2.18
C LEU A 85 1.45 -7.64 1.62
N ILE A 86 0.57 -8.19 0.75
CA ILE A 86 0.82 -9.47 0.08
C ILE A 86 2.07 -9.39 -0.79
N GLY A 87 2.21 -8.34 -1.59
CA GLY A 87 3.37 -8.18 -2.46
C GLY A 87 4.66 -7.92 -1.67
N ASP A 88 4.61 -7.13 -0.58
CA ASP A 88 5.72 -6.94 0.35
C ASP A 88 6.24 -8.27 0.92
N VAL A 89 5.34 -9.13 1.42
CA VAL A 89 5.70 -10.46 1.94
C VAL A 89 6.33 -11.32 0.84
N ARG A 90 5.75 -11.33 -0.37
CA ARG A 90 6.25 -12.13 -1.49
C ARG A 90 7.66 -11.70 -1.92
N ILE A 91 7.92 -10.40 -2.07
CA ILE A 91 9.22 -9.88 -2.49
C ILE A 91 10.28 -10.16 -1.43
N ARG A 92 9.97 -9.96 -0.14
CA ARG A 92 10.92 -10.26 0.95
C ARG A 92 11.29 -11.72 1.06
N ARG A 93 10.37 -12.64 0.75
CA ARG A 93 10.67 -14.07 0.67
C ARG A 93 11.66 -14.36 -0.46
N GLY A 94 11.49 -13.72 -1.62
CA GLY A 94 12.42 -13.84 -2.75
C GLY A 94 13.83 -13.30 -2.45
N LEU A 95 13.96 -12.26 -1.63
CA LEU A 95 15.27 -11.70 -1.25
C LEU A 95 16.02 -12.53 -0.20
N ARG A 96 15.37 -13.51 0.44
CA ARG A 96 15.98 -14.39 1.45
C ARG A 96 16.49 -15.71 0.87
N ALA A 97 15.99 -16.10 -0.30
CA ALA A 97 16.50 -17.22 -1.09
C ALA A 97 17.78 -16.81 -1.82
#